data_AF-A0A353GWZ5-F1
#
_entry.id   AF-A0A353GWZ5-F1
#
_cell.length_a   1.000
_cell.length_b   1.000
_cell.length_c   1.000
_cell.angle_alpha   90.00
_cell.angle_beta   90.00
_cell.angle_gamma   90.00
#
_symmetry.space_group_name_H-M   'P 1'
#
loop_
_entity.id
_entity.type
_entity.pdbx_description
1 polymer ?
#
loop_
_entity_poly.entity_id
_entity_poly.type
_entity_poly.pdbx_seq_one_letter_code
_entity_poly.pdbx_strand_id
1 'polypeptide(L)'
;APGMKYRHYAPDAPVTLVEGDYGKTAEWIKANARENDGVICFQEFLADFQGYQHLYSLGSIQMLNIAAQKTFDLLRECDQLNLHHIYIQAPANSGLGNSIINRLEKASAGDIIQV
;
A
#
# COMPACT_ATOMS: atom_id res chain seq x y z
N ALA A 1 11.59 -28.18 4.49
CA ALA A 1 11.58 -27.69 5.88
C ALA A 1 10.26 -26.92 6.14
N PRO A 2 9.44 -27.32 7.11
CA PRO A 2 8.27 -26.58 7.54
C PRO A 2 8.71 -25.56 8.61
N GLY A 3 8.69 -24.25 8.34
CA GLY A 3 9.38 -23.35 9.27
C GLY A 3 9.20 -21.84 9.18
N MET A 4 8.21 -21.27 8.50
CA MET A 4 7.98 -19.82 8.53
C MET A 4 6.49 -19.47 8.54
N LYS A 5 5.73 -19.94 9.53
CA LYS A 5 4.39 -19.42 9.80
C LYS A 5 4.53 -18.09 10.56
N TYR A 6 4.50 -16.99 9.80
CA TYR A 6 4.29 -15.61 10.25
C TYR A 6 5.39 -15.02 11.13
N ARG A 7 6.52 -14.66 10.52
CA ARG A 7 7.24 -13.46 10.95
C ARG A 7 6.41 -12.26 10.50
N HIS A 8 6.24 -11.28 11.36
CA HIS A 8 5.72 -9.97 11.00
C HIS A 8 6.44 -9.52 9.73
N TYR A 9 5.72 -9.45 8.61
CA TYR A 9 6.33 -9.27 7.30
C TYR A 9 6.52 -7.77 7.08
N ALA A 10 7.79 -7.37 7.04
CA ALA A 10 8.24 -6.08 6.53
C ALA A 10 8.81 -6.34 5.13
N PRO A 11 8.32 -5.65 4.08
CA PRO A 11 8.88 -5.74 2.74
C PRO A 11 10.37 -5.38 2.70
N ASP A 12 11.08 -5.90 1.70
CA ASP A 12 12.50 -5.60 1.48
C ASP A 12 12.70 -4.14 1.02
N ALA A 13 11.77 -3.63 0.21
CA ALA A 13 11.74 -2.24 -0.19
C ALA A 13 11.13 -1.36 0.91
N PRO A 14 11.62 -0.13 1.13
CA PRO A 14 11.00 0.81 2.05
C PRO A 14 9.56 1.12 1.62
N VAL A 15 8.65 1.16 2.59
CA VAL A 15 7.23 1.40 2.38
C VAL A 15 6.83 2.68 3.09
N THR A 16 6.18 3.60 2.39
CA THR A 16 5.51 4.76 2.99
C THR A 16 4.00 4.57 2.94
N LEU A 17 3.36 4.62 4.11
CA LEU A 17 1.91 4.62 4.23
C LEU A 17 1.39 6.06 4.21
N VAL A 18 0.45 6.39 3.32
CA VAL A 18 -0.10 7.74 3.18
C VAL A 18 -1.55 7.72 3.63
N GLU A 19 -1.82 8.39 4.75
CA GLU A 19 -3.12 8.48 5.41
C GLU A 19 -3.76 9.85 5.21
N GLY A 20 -5.08 9.88 5.11
CA GLY A 20 -5.83 11.12 4.92
C GLY A 20 -7.06 10.92 4.05
N ASP A 21 -7.54 12.02 3.47
CA ASP A 21 -8.57 11.96 2.44
C ASP A 21 -8.06 11.18 1.21
N TYR A 22 -8.91 10.35 0.61
CA TYR A 22 -8.48 9.51 -0.50
C TYR A 22 -8.01 10.32 -1.73
N GLY A 23 -8.62 11.47 -2.02
CA GLY A 23 -8.15 12.33 -3.10
C GLY A 23 -6.78 12.91 -2.79
N LYS A 24 -6.60 13.46 -1.59
CA LYS A 24 -5.33 14.07 -1.17
C LYS A 24 -4.18 13.08 -1.08
N THR A 25 -4.44 11.88 -0.58
CA THR A 25 -3.44 10.80 -0.51
C THR A 25 -2.98 10.41 -1.90
N ALA A 26 -3.89 10.29 -2.87
CA ALA A 26 -3.54 10.02 -4.26
C ALA A 26 -2.70 11.15 -4.88
N GLU A 27 -3.11 12.41 -4.68
CA GLU A 27 -2.36 13.58 -5.15
C GLU A 27 -0.95 13.65 -4.54
N TRP A 28 -0.82 13.38 -3.24
CA TRP A 28 0.46 13.38 -2.56
C TRP A 28 1.37 12.28 -3.10
N ILE A 29 0.87 11.05 -3.24
CA ILE A 29 1.66 9.94 -3.81
C ILE A 29 2.12 10.31 -5.22
N LYS A 30 1.23 10.85 -6.05
CA LYS A 30 1.55 11.23 -7.43
C LYS A 30 2.64 12.30 -7.51
N ALA A 31 2.70 13.20 -6.54
CA ALA A 31 3.70 14.26 -6.47
C ALA A 31 5.07 13.81 -5.94
N ASN A 32 5.14 12.70 -5.21
CA ASN A 32 6.36 12.25 -4.51
C ASN A 32 6.95 10.94 -5.07
N ALA A 33 6.11 10.07 -5.63
CA ALA A 33 6.52 8.80 -6.21
C ALA A 33 7.10 8.99 -7.62
N ARG A 34 8.03 8.12 -7.99
CA ARG A 34 8.60 8.03 -9.33
C ARG A 34 7.88 6.96 -10.13
N GLU A 35 7.97 7.02 -11.46
CA GLU A 35 7.34 6.04 -12.37
C GLU A 35 7.76 4.58 -12.11
N ASN A 36 8.94 4.36 -11.54
CA ASN A 36 9.49 3.03 -11.22
C ASN A 36 9.27 2.61 -9.76
N ASP A 37 8.65 3.45 -8.93
CA ASP A 37 8.28 3.06 -7.57
C ASP A 37 7.01 2.20 -7.60
N GLY A 38 6.84 1.37 -6.58
CA GLY A 38 5.60 0.63 -6.37
C GLY A 38 4.50 1.56 -5.86
N VAL A 39 3.35 1.56 -6.50
CA VAL A 39 2.16 2.28 -6.03
C VAL A 39 1.03 1.29 -5.81
N ILE A 40 0.57 1.21 -4.56
CA ILE A 40 -0.60 0.42 -4.17
C ILE A 40 -1.70 1.40 -3.76
N CYS A 41 -2.75 1.53 -4.58
CA CYS A 41 -3.84 2.47 -4.36
C CYS A 41 -5.21 1.79 -4.42
N PHE A 42 -6.29 2.52 -4.10
CA PHE A 42 -7.64 2.01 -4.36
C PHE A 42 -7.97 2.02 -5.85
N GLN A 43 -8.90 1.15 -6.24
CA GLN A 43 -9.34 0.97 -7.62
C GLN A 43 -9.76 2.29 -8.29
N GLU A 44 -10.43 3.15 -7.52
CA GLU A 44 -10.95 4.44 -7.96
C GLU A 44 -9.86 5.42 -8.39
N PHE A 45 -8.62 5.26 -7.91
CA PHE A 45 -7.49 6.16 -8.17
C PHE A 45 -6.47 5.60 -9.16
N LEU A 46 -6.66 4.39 -9.70
CA LEU A 46 -5.72 3.80 -10.66
C LEU A 46 -5.47 4.70 -11.88
N ALA A 47 -6.49 5.43 -12.32
CA ALA A 47 -6.39 6.34 -13.46
C ALA A 47 -5.38 7.48 -13.19
N ASP A 48 -5.21 7.90 -11.94
CA ASP A 48 -4.31 9.01 -11.58
C ASP A 48 -2.84 8.64 -11.71
N PHE A 49 -2.52 7.35 -11.64
CA PHE A 49 -1.18 6.75 -11.71
C PHE A 49 -0.91 6.05 -13.05
N GLN A 50 -1.68 6.35 -14.10
CA GLN A 50 -1.37 5.84 -15.44
C GLN A 50 0.05 6.25 -15.86
N GLY A 51 0.88 5.26 -16.20
CA GLY A 51 2.29 5.45 -16.56
C GLY A 51 3.28 4.89 -15.54
N TYR A 52 2.84 4.60 -14.31
CA TYR A 52 3.67 3.92 -13.33
C TYR A 52 3.86 2.45 -13.73
N GLN A 53 5.09 1.95 -13.62
CA GLN A 53 5.43 0.58 -14.03
C GLN A 53 4.89 -0.48 -13.07
N HIS A 54 4.78 -0.12 -11.79
CA HIS A 54 4.40 -1.03 -10.70
C HIS A 54 3.16 -0.50 -9.98
N LEU A 55 2.02 -0.57 -10.67
CA LEU A 55 0.74 -0.06 -10.16
C LEU A 55 -0.20 -1.20 -9.77
N TYR A 56 -0.68 -1.16 -8.53
CA TYR A 56 -1.49 -2.21 -7.92
C TYR A 56 -2.74 -1.66 -7.23
N SER A 57 -3.81 -2.46 -7.29
CA SER A 57 -5.12 -2.11 -6.71
C SER A 57 -5.41 -2.91 -5.45
N LEU A 58 -5.70 -2.20 -4.35
CA LEU A 58 -6.31 -2.75 -3.13
C LEU A 58 -7.76 -3.21 -3.35
N GLY A 59 -8.36 -2.90 -4.49
CA GLY A 59 -9.80 -3.02 -4.71
C GLY A 59 -10.51 -1.69 -4.41
N SER A 60 -11.85 -1.73 -4.42
CA SER A 60 -12.67 -0.54 -4.20
C SER A 60 -12.60 -0.07 -2.75
N ILE A 61 -12.63 1.26 -2.54
CA ILE A 61 -12.82 1.86 -1.21
C ILE A 61 -14.08 1.34 -0.50
N GLN A 62 -15.08 0.86 -1.24
CA GLN A 62 -16.32 0.30 -0.69
C GLN A 62 -16.19 -1.16 -0.23
N MET A 63 -15.09 -1.85 -0.59
CA MET A 63 -14.86 -3.26 -0.32
C MET A 63 -13.55 -3.48 0.44
N LEU A 64 -13.43 -2.88 1.63
CA LEU A 64 -12.22 -2.98 2.47
C LEU A 64 -11.86 -4.42 2.86
N ASN A 65 -12.80 -5.36 2.82
CA ASN A 65 -12.53 -6.78 3.04
C ASN A 65 -11.61 -7.37 1.96
N ILE A 66 -11.77 -6.91 0.71
CA ILE A 66 -10.91 -7.29 -0.40
C ILE A 66 -9.52 -6.66 -0.20
N ALA A 67 -9.47 -5.37 0.17
CA ALA A 67 -8.21 -4.69 0.45
C ALA A 67 -7.40 -5.40 1.55
N ALA A 68 -8.06 -5.82 2.64
CA ALA A 68 -7.42 -6.55 3.72
C ALA A 68 -6.81 -7.89 3.29
N GLN A 69 -7.43 -8.58 2.33
CA GLN A 69 -6.91 -9.83 1.79
C GLN A 69 -5.75 -9.58 0.82
N LYS A 70 -5.89 -8.60 -0.08
CA LYS A 70 -4.89 -8.31 -1.11
C LYS A 70 -3.60 -7.69 -0.58
N THR A 71 -3.66 -6.92 0.50
CA THR A 71 -2.52 -6.11 0.99
C THR A 71 -1.22 -6.93 1.10
N PHE A 72 -1.25 -8.12 1.70
CA PHE A 72 -0.04 -8.93 1.88
C PHE A 72 0.45 -9.57 0.58
N ASP A 73 -0.47 -10.01 -0.27
CA ASP A 73 -0.11 -10.61 -1.56
C ASP A 73 0.57 -9.58 -2.46
N LEU A 74 0.08 -8.34 -2.46
CA LEU A 74 0.67 -7.22 -3.22
C LEU A 74 2.04 -6.82 -2.70
N LEU A 75 2.20 -6.70 -1.38
CA LEU A 75 3.52 -6.41 -0.80
C LEU A 75 4.54 -7.52 -1.14
N ARG A 76 4.11 -8.78 -1.10
CA ARG A 76 4.94 -9.93 -1.48
C ARG A 76 5.29 -9.95 -2.96
N GLU A 77 4.38 -9.51 -3.81
CA GLU A 77 4.66 -9.33 -5.24
C GLU A 77 5.72 -8.24 -5.45
N CYS A 78 5.60 -7.11 -4.73
CA CYS A 78 6.56 -6.01 -4.80
C CYS A 78 7.98 -6.42 -4.38
N ASP A 79 8.13 -7.27 -3.37
CA ASP A 79 9.45 -7.80 -2.96
C ASP A 79 10.16 -8.58 -4.07
N GLN A 80 9.41 -9.20 -4.99
CA GLN A 80 10.00 -9.94 -6.11
C GLN A 80 10.53 -9.01 -7.21
N LEU A 81 10.21 -7.72 -7.15
CA LEU A 81 10.48 -6.73 -8.20
C LEU A 81 11.68 -5.83 -7.89
N ASN A 82 12.34 -6.02 -6.74
CA ASN A 82 13.51 -5.24 -6.31
C ASN A 82 13.28 -3.72 -6.44
N LEU A 83 12.11 -3.27 -5.96
CA LEU A 83 11.68 -1.88 -6.04
C LEU A 83 12.53 -0.98 -5.13
N HIS A 84 12.72 0.27 -5.53
CA HIS A 84 13.43 1.25 -4.71
C HIS A 84 12.56 1.73 -3.54
N HIS A 85 11.25 1.88 -3.76
CA HIS A 85 10.30 2.36 -2.76
C HIS A 85 8.88 1.88 -3.10
N ILE A 86 8.02 1.73 -2.09
CA ILE A 86 6.59 1.41 -2.23
C ILE A 86 5.76 2.47 -1.51
N TYR A 87 4.77 3.04 -2.20
CA TYR A 87 3.79 3.94 -1.63
C TYR A 87 2.43 3.26 -1.55
N ILE A 88 1.78 3.38 -0.40
CA ILE A 88 0.49 2.74 -0.15
C ILE A 88 -0.51 3.78 0.30
N GLN A 89 -1.64 3.85 -0.40
CA GLN A 89 -2.78 4.64 0.04
C GLN A 89 -3.49 3.91 1.18
N ALA A 90 -3.58 4.53 2.35
CA ALA A 90 -4.21 3.91 3.50
C ALA A 90 -5.75 3.94 3.41
N PRO A 91 -6.46 2.91 3.88
CA PRO A 91 -7.91 2.99 4.09
C PRO A 91 -8.24 4.00 5.19
N ALA A 92 -9.48 4.46 5.21
CA ALA A 92 -9.98 5.25 6.34
C ALA A 92 -9.83 4.47 7.67
N ASN A 93 -9.39 5.15 8.73
CA ASN A 93 -9.18 4.56 10.05
C ASN A 93 -10.50 4.31 10.80
N SER A 94 -11.36 3.46 10.23
CA SER A 94 -12.63 3.06 10.82
C SER A 94 -12.95 1.60 10.49
N GLY A 95 -13.58 0.90 11.43
CA GLY A 95 -13.99 -0.50 11.27
C GLY A 95 -12.85 -1.39 10.77
N LEU A 96 -13.05 -1.99 9.59
CA LEU A 96 -12.08 -2.90 8.98
C LEU A 96 -10.79 -2.20 8.53
N GLY A 97 -10.85 -0.91 8.21
CA GLY A 97 -9.68 -0.13 7.82
C GLY A 97 -8.61 -0.07 8.90
N ASN A 98 -9.01 0.04 10.17
CA ASN A 98 -8.07 0.00 11.31
C ASN A 98 -7.28 -1.33 11.38
N SER A 99 -7.91 -2.46 11.01
CA SER A 99 -7.21 -3.75 10.97
C SER A 99 -6.19 -3.83 9.82
N ILE A 100 -6.43 -3.10 8.73
CA ILE A 100 -5.51 -3.01 7.59
C ILE A 100 -4.34 -2.08 7.94
N ILE A 101 -4.63 -0.89 8.50
CA ILE A 101 -3.62 0.09 8.95
C ILE A 101 -2.66 -0.57 9.95
N ASN A 102 -3.16 -1.22 11.01
CA ASN A 102 -2.31 -1.91 11.99
C ASN A 102 -1.32 -2.94 11.38
N ARG A 103 -1.62 -3.45 10.18
CA ARG A 103 -0.74 -4.35 9.43
C ARG A 103 0.22 -3.56 8.54
N LEU A 104 -0.28 -2.53 7.87
CA LEU A 104 0.50 -1.64 7.01
C LEU A 104 1.53 -0.83 7.80
N GLU A 105 1.21 -0.33 9.00
CA GLU A 105 2.15 0.38 9.87
C GLU A 105 3.38 -0.46 10.22
N LYS A 106 3.19 -1.79 10.33
CA LYS A 106 4.29 -2.72 10.56
C LYS A 106 5.13 -2.91 9.31
N ALA A 107 4.49 -2.95 8.14
CA ALA A 107 5.17 -3.03 6.85
C ALA A 107 5.94 -1.74 6.52
N SER A 108 5.42 -0.58 6.91
CA SER A 108 6.09 0.72 6.73
C SER A 108 7.13 1.03 7.78
N ALA A 109 7.35 0.15 8.77
CA ALA A 109 8.23 0.41 9.90
C ALA A 109 7.94 1.75 10.60
N GLY A 110 6.69 2.22 10.55
CA GLY A 110 6.26 3.52 11.10
C GLY A 110 6.46 4.72 10.17
N ASP A 111 6.88 4.54 8.92
CA ASP A 111 6.91 5.63 7.93
C ASP A 111 5.49 5.93 7.43
N ILE A 112 4.87 6.92 8.07
CA ILE A 112 3.47 7.31 7.87
C ILE A 112 3.39 8.80 7.59
N ILE A 113 2.75 9.16 6.49
CA ILE A 113 2.49 10.54 6.07
C ILE A 113 1.00 10.85 6.21
N GLN A 114 0.66 12.01 6.77
CA GLN A 114 -0.73 12.48 6.97
C GLN A 114 -1.02 13.68 6.06
N VAL A 115 -2.13 13.66 5.30
CA VAL A 115 -2.51 14.70 4.33
C VAL A 115 -3.99 15.11 4.33
#